data_AF-A0A9D3RQE6-F1
#
_entry.id   AF-A0A9D3RQE6-F1
#
_cell.length_a   1.000
_cell.length_b   1.000
_cell.length_c   1.000
_cell.angle_alpha   90.00
_cell.angle_beta   90.00
_cell.angle_gamma   90.00
#
_symmetry.space_group_name_H-M   'P 1'
#
loop_
_entity.id
_entity.type
_entity.pdbx_description
1 polymer ?
#
loop_
_entity_poly.entity_id
_entity_poly.type
_entity_poly.pdbx_seq_one_letter_code
_entity_poly.pdbx_strand_id
1 'polypeptide(L)'
;MEYLHVLSRPKVIDQEHDTVWTEAYIDSTLPQAQKLEDSQGPVLMTTVAMPVFSTKNETRNRGILLGVVGTDVPVQELLKTIPKYKLGIHGYAFAITNNGYILTHPDLRPMYEEGKKRRKPNYSSVDLSEVEWEDKDDVLRNAMVNRKTGIFSMEVKKTVDKGKRVLVLHNDYYYTDIKGTPFSLGVALSRGHGKYFFRGNVTVEEGLHDLEHPDVALADEWTYCNTDEHPEHRYLSQIEAIKLYLSGREPHLKCDKELVQEVLFDAVVTAPLEAYWTSLALNKSENSDKGVEIAYLGTRTGLSRINLFVVPEQLTNQDFLTAEDKEGVFNADHFPLWYKRAAEQVPGTFVYSLPFNTGSENKSVVLASTAIQLLDERKSPIAAAVGIQMKLEFFQRKFWTASRQCAALDGKCSISCDNENINCYLIDNNGFILVSEDYSQTGMFFGEVEGAVMNKLLIMGSFKRVTLYDYQAICKIYAESSDSAHSLLDPYFYFFAAVKWLMTELVIFMVEFNLYSWWYSDLTAKAQRGGRTMLVPCDTEYPAFVSERTIKETMGNIDCEGCIKSFVIQQIPSSNLFMVVVDSKCDCRSATPITMEPIEIMYILFCLLMK
;
A
#
# COMPACT_ATOMS: atom_id res chain seq x y z
N MET A 1 12.72 32.02 -21.27
CA MET A 1 12.90 32.56 -19.90
C MET A 1 13.13 34.07 -19.84
N GLU A 2 13.24 34.81 -20.95
CA GLU A 2 13.58 36.25 -20.91
C GLU A 2 12.51 37.16 -20.29
N TYR A 3 11.24 36.75 -20.29
CA TYR A 3 10.13 37.53 -19.73
C TYR A 3 10.20 37.69 -18.20
N LEU A 4 10.86 36.78 -17.48
CA LEU A 4 11.05 36.84 -16.02
C LEU A 4 11.86 38.07 -15.59
N HIS A 5 12.84 38.49 -16.41
CA HIS A 5 13.62 39.71 -16.14
C HIS A 5 12.79 41.00 -16.26
N VAL A 6 11.64 40.94 -16.94
CA VAL A 6 10.71 42.06 -17.03
C VAL A 6 9.72 42.02 -15.87
N LEU A 7 9.13 40.85 -15.59
CA LEU A 7 8.17 40.66 -14.50
C LEU A 7 8.77 40.87 -13.11
N SER A 8 10.06 40.60 -12.93
CA SER A 8 10.74 40.78 -11.63
C SER A 8 11.09 42.23 -11.29
N ARG A 9 11.00 43.16 -12.25
CA ARG A 9 11.45 44.56 -12.05
C ARG A 9 10.78 45.27 -10.87
N PRO A 10 9.45 45.19 -10.67
CA PRO A 10 8.81 45.84 -9.52
C PRO A 10 9.37 45.30 -8.20
N LYS A 11 9.49 43.97 -8.08
CA LYS A 11 10.03 43.31 -6.89
C LYS A 11 11.49 43.70 -6.61
N VAL A 12 12.31 43.91 -7.64
CA VAL A 12 13.70 44.37 -7.51
C VAL A 12 13.79 45.83 -7.04
N ILE A 13 12.85 46.68 -7.45
CA ILE A 13 12.79 48.10 -7.05
C ILE A 13 12.42 48.24 -5.56
N ASP A 14 11.43 47.44 -5.14
CA ASP A 14 10.89 47.43 -3.78
C ASP A 14 11.83 46.73 -2.77
N GLN A 15 12.77 45.90 -3.24
CA GLN A 15 13.75 45.16 -2.44
C GLN A 15 13.12 44.27 -1.35
N GLU A 16 11.96 43.69 -1.64
CA GLU A 16 11.28 42.74 -0.74
C GLU A 16 11.92 41.34 -0.82
N HIS A 17 12.42 40.87 0.33
CA HIS A 17 13.07 39.57 0.48
C HIS A 17 12.12 38.54 1.06
N ASP A 18 10.97 38.33 0.43
CA ASP A 18 10.05 37.28 0.87
C ASP A 18 10.60 35.90 0.56
N THR A 19 10.50 35.01 1.53
CA THR A 19 10.76 33.59 1.34
C THR A 19 9.55 32.92 0.72
N VAL A 20 9.80 32.10 -0.30
CA VAL A 20 8.77 31.32 -1.00
C VAL A 20 9.12 29.84 -0.88
N TRP A 21 8.10 29.02 -0.62
CA TRP A 21 8.26 27.57 -0.58
C TRP A 21 7.72 26.96 -1.87
N THR A 22 8.45 25.98 -2.42
CA THR A 22 7.98 25.19 -3.56
C THR A 22 7.11 24.03 -3.11
N GLU A 23 6.30 23.51 -4.03
CA GLU A 23 5.58 22.24 -3.87
C GLU A 23 6.55 21.07 -3.72
N ALA A 24 6.05 19.91 -3.26
CA ALA A 24 6.86 18.71 -3.15
C ALA A 24 7.35 18.25 -4.52
N TYR A 25 8.65 18.05 -4.67
CA TYR A 25 9.25 17.48 -5.87
C TYR A 25 10.33 16.45 -5.52
N ILE A 26 10.61 15.54 -6.45
CA ILE A 26 11.67 14.54 -6.33
C ILE A 26 12.94 15.10 -6.96
N ASP A 27 14.00 15.24 -6.17
CA ASP A 27 15.32 15.58 -6.69
C ASP A 27 15.97 14.37 -7.38
N SER A 28 16.51 14.57 -8.58
CA SER A 28 17.27 13.58 -9.35
C SER A 28 18.78 13.83 -9.33
N THR A 29 19.24 14.93 -8.73
CA THR A 29 20.59 15.46 -8.95
C THR A 29 21.58 15.11 -7.84
N LEU A 30 21.12 14.78 -6.63
CA LEU A 30 21.99 14.40 -5.51
C LEU A 30 22.50 12.93 -5.62
N PRO A 31 23.82 12.67 -5.58
CA PRO A 31 24.36 11.32 -5.45
C PRO A 31 23.96 10.61 -4.14
N GLN A 32 23.63 11.38 -3.11
CA GLN A 32 23.00 10.88 -1.89
C GLN A 32 21.55 10.45 -2.13
N ALA A 33 20.78 11.19 -2.94
CA ALA A 33 19.46 10.75 -3.36
C ALA A 33 19.52 9.45 -4.18
N GLN A 34 20.57 9.24 -4.99
CA GLN A 34 20.79 7.95 -5.68
C GLN A 34 21.16 6.80 -4.73
N LYS A 35 21.94 7.06 -3.67
CA LYS A 35 22.27 6.04 -2.65
C LYS A 35 21.11 5.75 -1.67
N LEU A 36 20.30 6.76 -1.36
CA LEU A 36 19.06 6.63 -0.58
C LEU A 36 17.93 6.02 -1.43
N GLU A 37 17.89 6.24 -2.75
CA GLU A 37 16.95 5.59 -3.66
C GLU A 37 17.11 4.06 -3.68
N ASP A 38 18.34 3.55 -3.59
CA ASP A 38 18.63 2.11 -3.59
C ASP A 38 18.25 1.41 -2.26
N SER A 39 17.94 2.16 -1.19
CA SER A 39 17.63 1.58 0.14
C SER A 39 16.31 2.05 0.77
N GLN A 40 15.81 3.27 0.46
CA GLN A 40 14.62 3.88 1.07
C GLN A 40 13.64 4.53 0.05
N GLY A 41 13.91 4.44 -1.25
CA GLY A 41 13.03 4.99 -2.30
C GLY A 41 13.23 6.50 -2.59
N PRO A 42 12.36 7.11 -3.43
CA PRO A 42 12.54 8.49 -3.88
C PRO A 42 12.27 9.51 -2.77
N VAL A 43 13.22 10.41 -2.53
CA VAL A 43 13.11 11.43 -1.49
C VAL A 43 12.35 12.65 -2.03
N LEU A 44 11.18 12.94 -1.45
CA LEU A 44 10.46 14.19 -1.69
C LEU A 44 11.15 15.34 -0.97
N MET A 45 11.32 16.45 -1.68
CA MET A 45 11.99 17.67 -1.23
C MET A 45 11.07 18.87 -1.44
N THR A 46 11.25 19.91 -0.64
CA THR A 46 10.69 21.25 -0.86
C THR A 46 11.81 22.27 -0.74
N THR A 47 11.81 23.30 -1.57
CA THR A 47 12.85 24.34 -1.59
C THR A 47 12.30 25.60 -0.95
N VAL A 48 13.08 26.18 -0.03
CA VAL A 48 12.89 27.57 0.39
C VAL A 48 13.73 28.46 -0.50
N ALA A 49 13.09 29.33 -1.26
CA ALA A 49 13.72 30.24 -2.18
C ALA A 49 13.59 31.70 -1.73
N MET A 50 14.66 32.47 -1.92
CA MET A 50 14.69 33.92 -1.65
C MET A 50 15.40 34.65 -2.81
N PRO A 51 14.83 35.74 -3.34
CA PRO A 51 15.47 36.52 -4.39
C PRO A 51 16.69 37.27 -3.87
N VAL A 52 17.70 37.43 -4.72
CA VAL A 52 18.92 38.20 -4.42
C VAL A 52 18.98 39.42 -5.31
N PHE A 53 19.10 40.58 -4.67
CA PHE A 53 19.19 41.87 -5.34
C PHE A 53 20.59 42.45 -5.27
N SER A 54 20.92 43.27 -6.27
CA SER A 54 22.15 44.05 -6.26
C SER A 54 21.98 45.29 -5.39
N THR A 55 22.99 45.60 -4.58
CA THR A 55 23.05 46.84 -3.78
C THR A 55 23.47 48.07 -4.59
N LYS A 56 23.86 47.91 -5.86
CA LYS A 56 24.26 49.03 -6.73
C LYS A 56 23.04 49.80 -7.23
N ASN A 57 23.09 51.14 -7.20
CA ASN A 57 21.96 51.98 -7.61
C ASN A 57 21.61 51.85 -9.11
N GLU A 58 22.58 51.58 -9.97
CA GLU A 58 22.37 51.44 -11.42
C GLU A 58 21.53 50.21 -11.77
N THR A 59 21.77 49.09 -11.11
CA THR A 59 21.04 47.83 -11.28
C THR A 59 19.67 47.89 -10.63
N ARG A 60 19.52 48.65 -9.53
CA ARG A 60 18.24 48.93 -8.88
C ARG A 60 17.29 49.72 -9.79
N ASN A 61 17.76 50.82 -10.39
CA ASN A 61 16.94 51.63 -11.30
C ASN A 61 16.56 50.89 -12.59
N ARG A 62 17.37 49.90 -12.99
CA ARG A 62 17.09 49.02 -14.14
C ARG A 62 16.25 47.80 -13.79
N GLY A 63 15.97 47.56 -12.50
CA GLY A 63 15.18 46.42 -12.01
C GLY A 63 15.81 45.06 -12.31
N ILE A 64 17.14 44.96 -12.26
CA ILE A 64 17.85 43.71 -12.62
C ILE A 64 17.94 42.77 -11.41
N LEU A 65 17.27 41.63 -11.49
CA LEU A 65 17.40 40.51 -10.55
C LEU A 65 18.76 39.81 -10.74
N LEU A 66 19.55 39.65 -9.68
CA LEU A 66 20.82 38.92 -9.76
C LEU A 66 20.60 37.41 -9.84
N GLY A 67 19.63 36.91 -9.09
CA GLY A 67 19.29 35.49 -9.05
C GLY A 67 18.37 35.16 -7.89
N VAL A 68 18.22 33.87 -7.64
CA VAL A 68 17.46 33.30 -6.52
C VAL A 68 18.36 32.32 -5.80
N VAL A 69 18.41 32.40 -4.48
CA VAL A 69 19.08 31.40 -3.64
C VAL A 69 18.01 30.49 -3.07
N GLY A 70 18.23 29.19 -3.15
CA GLY A 70 17.34 28.17 -2.62
C GLY A 70 18.08 27.19 -1.71
N THR A 71 17.40 26.67 -0.70
CA THR A 71 17.86 25.51 0.06
C THR A 71 16.78 24.44 0.05
N ASP A 72 17.18 23.21 -0.23
CA ASP A 72 16.28 22.07 -0.31
C ASP A 72 16.14 21.42 1.07
N VAL A 73 14.90 21.12 1.44
CA VAL A 73 14.53 20.49 2.71
C VAL A 73 13.86 19.14 2.39
N PRO A 74 14.43 18.01 2.83
CA PRO A 74 13.77 16.72 2.70
C PRO A 74 12.48 16.68 3.50
N VAL A 75 11.39 16.28 2.85
CA VAL A 75 10.08 16.10 3.51
C VAL A 75 10.16 15.02 4.58
N GLN A 76 11.03 14.02 4.42
CA GLN A 76 11.26 12.97 5.42
C GLN A 76 11.78 13.53 6.76
N GLU A 77 12.58 14.60 6.74
CA GLU A 77 13.04 15.25 7.98
C GLU A 77 11.88 15.93 8.73
N LEU A 78 10.89 16.45 7.99
CA LEU A 78 9.66 16.96 8.59
C LEU A 78 8.85 15.82 9.22
N LEU A 79 8.78 14.67 8.55
CA LEU A 79 8.09 13.47 9.05
C LEU A 79 8.73 12.89 10.31
N LYS A 80 10.07 12.95 10.45
CA LYS A 80 10.78 12.52 11.67
C LYS A 80 10.35 13.28 12.93
N THR A 81 9.82 14.49 12.80
CA THR A 81 9.34 15.29 13.94
C THR A 81 7.98 14.85 14.48
N ILE A 82 7.22 14.07 13.70
CA ILE A 82 5.87 13.63 14.06
C ILE A 82 5.97 12.35 14.90
N PRO A 83 5.52 12.34 16.17
CA PRO A 83 5.62 11.17 17.02
C PRO A 83 4.57 10.11 16.64
N LYS A 84 4.94 9.17 15.76
CA LYS A 84 4.02 8.18 15.19
C LYS A 84 3.40 7.25 16.23
N TYR A 85 4.17 6.79 17.21
CA TYR A 85 3.68 5.97 18.32
C TYR A 85 2.55 6.63 19.14
N LYS A 86 2.41 7.96 19.08
CA LYS A 86 1.34 8.72 19.75
C LYS A 86 0.07 8.86 18.91
N LEU A 87 0.14 8.73 17.58
CA LEU A 87 -1.01 8.88 16.70
C LEU A 87 -1.96 7.67 16.71
N GLY A 88 -1.46 6.50 17.14
CA GLY A 88 -2.21 5.25 17.13
C GLY A 88 -2.08 4.49 15.81
N ILE A 89 -2.73 3.32 15.74
CA ILE A 89 -2.48 2.30 14.71
C ILE A 89 -2.87 2.79 13.29
N HIS A 90 -3.98 3.51 13.20
CA HIS A 90 -4.47 4.10 11.95
C HIS A 90 -4.21 5.61 11.87
N GLY A 91 -3.53 6.18 12.86
CA GLY A 91 -3.29 7.62 12.90
C GLY A 91 -2.15 8.03 11.99
N TYR A 92 -2.30 9.15 11.30
CA TYR A 92 -1.28 9.71 10.43
C TYR A 92 -1.33 11.23 10.45
N ALA A 93 -0.22 11.84 10.09
CA ALA A 93 -0.14 13.27 9.86
C ALA A 93 0.12 13.52 8.38
N PHE A 94 -0.38 14.65 7.90
CA PHE A 94 -0.22 15.09 6.53
C PHE A 94 -0.09 16.61 6.51
N ALA A 95 0.51 17.15 5.46
CA ALA A 95 0.66 18.59 5.30
C ALA A 95 0.27 19.01 3.89
N ILE A 96 -0.34 20.19 3.79
CA ILE A 96 -0.76 20.78 2.51
C ILE A 96 -0.20 22.19 2.35
N THR A 97 -0.11 22.62 1.09
CA THR A 97 0.20 24.00 0.71
C THR A 97 -1.03 24.90 0.80
N ASN A 98 -0.83 26.21 0.66
CA ASN A 98 -1.90 27.20 0.56
C ASN A 98 -2.76 27.07 -0.71
N ASN A 99 -2.43 26.16 -1.63
CA ASN A 99 -3.24 25.87 -2.82
C ASN A 99 -4.08 24.58 -2.67
N GLY A 100 -3.81 23.78 -1.64
CA GLY A 100 -4.44 22.46 -1.44
C GLY A 100 -3.54 21.28 -1.78
N TYR A 101 -2.42 21.53 -2.47
CA TYR A 101 -1.50 20.45 -2.87
C TYR A 101 -0.83 19.79 -1.67
N ILE A 102 -0.71 18.48 -1.75
CA ILE A 102 -0.13 17.65 -0.70
C ILE A 102 1.38 17.81 -0.68
N LEU A 103 1.92 18.20 0.47
CA LEU A 103 3.36 18.14 0.74
C LEU A 103 3.77 16.73 1.17
N THR A 104 2.97 16.12 2.05
CA THR A 104 3.15 14.74 2.50
C THR A 104 1.83 14.12 2.92
N HIS A 105 1.59 12.87 2.52
CA HIS A 105 0.44 12.07 2.91
C HIS A 105 0.76 10.58 2.70
N PRO A 106 0.30 9.64 3.56
CA PRO A 106 0.58 8.20 3.40
C PRO A 106 0.16 7.62 2.04
N ASP A 107 -0.95 8.10 1.50
CA ASP A 107 -1.54 7.62 0.24
C ASP A 107 -1.00 8.37 -1.02
N LEU A 108 0.00 9.25 -0.88
CA LEU A 108 0.66 9.93 -2.00
C LEU A 108 1.65 8.98 -2.70
N ARG A 109 1.44 8.71 -4.00
CA ARG A 109 2.24 7.77 -4.80
C ARG A 109 2.91 8.46 -5.98
N PRO A 110 4.15 8.98 -5.82
CA PRO A 110 4.82 9.76 -6.87
C PRO A 110 5.37 8.94 -8.06
N MET A 111 5.54 7.62 -7.90
CA MET A 111 6.15 6.72 -8.90
C MET A 111 5.12 5.80 -9.57
N TYR A 112 5.44 5.33 -10.79
CA TYR A 112 4.52 4.46 -11.55
C TYR A 112 4.23 3.13 -10.83
N GLU A 113 5.26 2.49 -10.28
CA GLU A 113 5.15 1.30 -9.42
C GLU A 113 6.30 1.35 -8.41
N GLU A 114 6.13 0.72 -7.25
CA GLU A 114 7.20 0.58 -6.26
C GLU A 114 8.43 -0.10 -6.90
N GLY A 115 9.57 0.58 -6.91
CA GLY A 115 10.82 0.09 -7.49
C GLY A 115 11.05 0.45 -8.97
N LYS A 116 10.06 0.98 -9.70
CA LYS A 116 10.29 1.51 -11.06
C LYS A 116 10.72 2.98 -11.00
N LYS A 117 11.82 3.32 -11.67
CA LYS A 117 12.40 4.69 -11.71
C LYS A 117 11.58 5.73 -12.50
N ARG A 118 10.39 5.38 -12.99
CA ARG A 118 9.57 6.31 -13.78
C ARG A 118 8.65 7.10 -12.84
N ARG A 119 8.72 8.42 -12.92
CA ARG A 119 7.91 9.38 -12.15
C ARG A 119 6.57 9.61 -12.84
N LYS A 120 5.46 9.67 -12.08
CA LYS A 120 4.16 10.04 -12.63
C LYS A 120 4.19 11.49 -13.14
N PRO A 121 3.47 11.85 -14.21
CA PRO A 121 3.25 13.24 -14.56
C PRO A 121 2.47 13.94 -13.43
N ASN A 122 2.75 15.22 -13.16
CA ASN A 122 1.98 16.06 -12.23
C ASN A 122 1.84 15.54 -10.78
N TYR A 123 2.71 14.64 -10.34
CA TYR A 123 2.68 14.13 -8.96
C TYR A 123 2.86 15.22 -7.88
N SER A 124 3.45 16.36 -8.24
CA SER A 124 3.64 17.51 -7.35
C SER A 124 2.37 18.31 -7.11
N SER A 125 1.34 18.14 -7.96
CA SER A 125 0.09 18.91 -7.93
C SER A 125 -1.12 18.08 -7.53
N VAL A 126 -0.91 16.97 -6.79
CA VAL A 126 -2.01 16.16 -6.24
C VAL A 126 -2.69 16.94 -5.12
N ASP A 127 -4.00 17.17 -5.27
CA ASP A 127 -4.80 17.89 -4.27
C ASP A 127 -5.25 16.96 -3.12
N LEU A 128 -5.57 17.54 -1.96
CA LEU A 128 -6.11 16.81 -0.81
C LEU A 128 -7.41 16.08 -1.15
N SER A 129 -8.26 16.66 -1.99
CA SER A 129 -9.54 16.07 -2.42
C SER A 129 -9.37 14.77 -3.22
N GLU A 130 -8.23 14.56 -3.88
CA GLU A 130 -7.93 13.32 -4.62
C GLU A 130 -7.56 12.15 -3.69
N VAL A 131 -7.17 12.46 -2.45
CA VAL A 131 -6.71 11.47 -1.49
C VAL A 131 -7.73 11.25 -0.37
N GLU A 132 -8.34 12.33 0.12
CA GLU A 132 -9.40 12.34 1.13
C GLU A 132 -10.77 12.59 0.48
N TRP A 133 -11.09 11.79 -0.54
CA TRP A 133 -12.26 11.96 -1.43
C TRP A 133 -13.64 11.82 -0.74
N GLU A 134 -13.69 11.38 0.51
CA GLU A 134 -14.93 11.34 1.30
C GLU A 134 -15.39 12.74 1.76
N ASP A 135 -14.50 13.75 1.75
CA ASP A 135 -14.84 15.16 1.98
C ASP A 135 -15.50 15.81 0.75
N LYS A 136 -16.74 15.40 0.45
CA LYS A 136 -17.46 15.85 -0.76
C LYS A 136 -17.75 17.35 -0.82
N ASP A 137 -17.78 18.02 0.33
CA ASP A 137 -18.07 19.45 0.46
C ASP A 137 -16.78 20.29 0.60
N ASP A 138 -15.60 19.66 0.46
CA ASP A 138 -14.27 20.28 0.62
C ASP A 138 -14.12 21.07 1.93
N VAL A 139 -14.79 20.67 3.01
CA VAL A 139 -14.82 21.42 4.27
C VAL A 139 -13.43 21.44 4.91
N LEU A 140 -12.78 20.27 4.95
CA LEU A 140 -11.44 20.12 5.52
C LEU A 140 -10.42 20.84 4.63
N ARG A 141 -10.49 20.60 3.31
CA ARG A 141 -9.60 21.22 2.33
C ARG A 141 -9.67 22.74 2.42
N ASN A 142 -10.87 23.32 2.35
CA ASN A 142 -11.06 24.77 2.40
C ASN A 142 -10.63 25.37 3.74
N ALA A 143 -10.85 24.68 4.86
CA ALA A 143 -10.43 25.17 6.16
C ALA A 143 -8.90 25.23 6.28
N MET A 144 -8.20 24.21 5.80
CA MET A 144 -6.74 24.13 5.84
C MET A 144 -6.08 25.11 4.85
N VAL A 145 -6.62 25.26 3.64
CA VAL A 145 -6.16 26.27 2.66
C VAL A 145 -6.32 27.69 3.21
N ASN A 146 -7.45 27.96 3.88
CA ASN A 146 -7.70 29.24 4.56
C ASN A 146 -6.96 29.38 5.90
N ARG A 147 -6.04 28.47 6.24
CA ARG A 147 -5.19 28.52 7.44
C ARG A 147 -5.97 28.64 8.75
N LYS A 148 -7.13 27.99 8.84
CA LYS A 148 -7.93 27.94 10.08
C LYS A 148 -7.42 26.82 10.97
N THR A 149 -7.62 26.96 12.27
CA THR A 149 -7.43 25.87 13.24
C THR A 149 -8.79 25.29 13.59
N GLY A 150 -8.93 23.96 13.55
CA GLY A 150 -10.22 23.33 13.81
C GLY A 150 -10.14 21.81 13.92
N ILE A 151 -11.33 21.23 14.10
CA ILE A 151 -11.55 19.79 14.19
C ILE A 151 -12.64 19.43 13.18
N PHE A 152 -12.47 18.31 12.47
CA PHE A 152 -13.44 17.78 11.54
C PHE A 152 -13.52 16.26 11.72
N SER A 153 -14.71 15.68 11.60
CA SER A 153 -14.89 14.23 11.77
C SER A 153 -15.62 13.67 10.57
N MET A 154 -15.11 12.59 9.99
CA MET A 154 -15.76 11.90 8.89
C MET A 154 -15.46 10.39 8.92
N GLU A 155 -16.36 9.63 8.30
CA GLU A 155 -16.16 8.20 8.03
C GLU A 155 -15.35 8.08 6.74
N VAL A 156 -14.22 7.38 6.81
CA VAL A 156 -13.27 7.23 5.71
C VAL A 156 -13.12 5.77 5.36
N LYS A 157 -13.15 5.48 4.06
CA LYS A 157 -12.93 4.13 3.54
C LYS A 157 -11.51 4.03 3.03
N LYS A 158 -10.68 3.29 3.74
CA LYS A 158 -9.29 3.04 3.35
C LYS A 158 -9.14 1.68 2.68
N THR A 159 -8.41 1.65 1.58
CA THR A 159 -8.06 0.43 0.89
C THR A 159 -6.82 -0.21 1.50
N VAL A 160 -6.82 -1.55 1.58
CA VAL A 160 -5.66 -2.35 1.98
C VAL A 160 -5.42 -3.48 0.99
N ASP A 161 -4.27 -4.16 1.10
CA ASP A 161 -3.86 -5.21 0.17
C ASP A 161 -3.86 -4.73 -1.30
N LYS A 162 -3.17 -3.62 -1.57
CA LYS A 162 -3.06 -3.02 -2.92
C LYS A 162 -4.43 -2.75 -3.59
N GLY A 163 -5.42 -2.28 -2.84
CA GLY A 163 -6.74 -1.92 -3.38
C GLY A 163 -7.79 -3.03 -3.33
N LYS A 164 -7.49 -4.21 -2.79
CA LYS A 164 -8.42 -5.36 -2.83
C LYS A 164 -9.41 -5.40 -1.67
N ARG A 165 -9.01 -4.97 -0.48
CA ARG A 165 -9.86 -5.01 0.73
C ARG A 165 -10.12 -3.60 1.24
N VAL A 166 -11.21 -3.43 2.00
CA VAL A 166 -11.64 -2.13 2.52
C VAL A 166 -11.74 -2.17 4.04
N LEU A 167 -11.18 -1.16 4.67
CA LEU A 167 -11.38 -0.83 6.08
C LEU A 167 -12.22 0.44 6.17
N VAL A 168 -13.26 0.39 6.98
CA VAL A 168 -14.11 1.54 7.26
C VAL A 168 -13.68 2.10 8.61
N LEU A 169 -13.20 3.34 8.62
CA LEU A 169 -12.64 3.99 9.80
C LEU A 169 -13.42 5.27 10.11
N HIS A 170 -13.60 5.59 11.38
CA HIS A 170 -14.13 6.89 11.78
C HIS A 170 -12.99 7.79 12.25
N ASN A 171 -12.59 8.74 11.42
CA ASN A 171 -11.44 9.61 11.68
C ASN A 171 -11.87 10.97 12.23
N ASP A 172 -11.17 11.42 13.27
CA ASP A 172 -11.20 12.79 13.78
C ASP A 172 -9.93 13.50 13.30
N TYR A 173 -10.10 14.47 12.41
CA TYR A 173 -9.06 15.32 11.83
C TYR A 173 -8.86 16.57 12.69
N TYR A 174 -7.61 16.85 13.06
CA TYR A 174 -7.18 18.06 13.75
C TYR A 174 -6.24 18.81 12.83
N TYR A 175 -6.54 20.06 12.52
CA TYR A 175 -5.73 20.84 11.58
C TYR A 175 -5.42 22.23 12.10
N THR A 176 -4.26 22.75 11.71
CA THR A 176 -3.78 24.08 12.07
C THR A 176 -2.76 24.59 11.05
N ASP A 177 -2.53 25.90 11.04
CA ASP A 177 -1.49 26.50 10.20
C ASP A 177 -0.10 26.37 10.84
N ILE A 178 0.93 26.29 9.99
CA ILE A 178 2.33 26.40 10.42
C ILE A 178 2.76 27.86 10.29
N LYS A 179 3.07 28.49 11.41
CA LYS A 179 3.46 29.90 11.44
C LYS A 179 4.78 30.12 10.71
N GLY A 180 4.81 31.14 9.84
CA GLY A 180 6.00 31.48 9.05
C GLY A 180 6.20 30.66 7.78
N THR A 181 5.32 29.70 7.48
CA THR A 181 5.29 28.98 6.20
C THR A 181 3.90 29.08 5.55
N PRO A 182 3.77 28.76 4.25
CA PRO A 182 2.47 28.65 3.58
C PRO A 182 1.80 27.29 3.82
N PHE A 183 2.32 26.46 4.74
CA PHE A 183 1.84 25.11 4.96
C PHE A 183 0.81 25.04 6.09
N SER A 184 -0.12 24.11 5.96
CA SER A 184 -1.07 23.70 7.00
C SER A 184 -0.84 22.24 7.34
N LEU A 185 -0.85 21.90 8.63
CA LEU A 185 -0.68 20.55 9.15
C LEU A 185 -2.03 19.96 9.54
N GLY A 186 -2.27 18.72 9.13
CA GLY A 186 -3.42 17.91 9.52
C GLY A 186 -2.95 16.64 10.23
N VAL A 187 -3.70 16.22 11.25
CA VAL A 187 -3.51 14.97 11.97
C VAL A 187 -4.84 14.23 12.02
N ALA A 188 -4.87 13.02 11.47
CA ALA A 188 -6.03 12.14 11.50
C ALA A 188 -5.85 11.11 12.63
N LEU A 189 -6.84 11.04 13.53
CA LEU A 189 -6.89 10.04 14.60
C LEU A 189 -8.16 9.19 14.45
N SER A 190 -8.00 7.86 14.33
CA SER A 190 -9.15 6.95 14.28
C SER A 190 -9.76 6.75 15.67
N ARG A 191 -11.09 6.82 15.77
CA ARG A 191 -11.82 6.59 17.03
C ARG A 191 -11.62 5.16 17.52
N GLY A 192 -11.44 5.01 18.83
CA GLY A 192 -11.16 3.70 19.45
C GLY A 192 -9.70 3.24 19.33
N HIS A 193 -8.97 3.69 18.30
CA HIS A 193 -7.63 3.19 17.94
C HIS A 193 -6.56 4.31 17.97
N GLY A 194 -6.45 5.01 19.10
CA GLY A 194 -5.45 6.10 19.25
C GLY A 194 -5.80 7.16 20.31
N LYS A 195 -7.04 7.17 20.83
CA LYS A 195 -7.47 8.11 21.87
C LYS A 195 -6.85 7.86 23.23
N TYR A 196 -6.57 6.59 23.55
CA TYR A 196 -5.99 6.17 24.82
C TYR A 196 -4.87 5.18 24.56
N PHE A 197 -3.85 5.25 25.39
CA PHE A 197 -2.80 4.24 25.50
C PHE A 197 -2.50 4.01 26.97
N PHE A 198 -1.99 2.82 27.30
CA PHE A 198 -1.50 2.53 28.63
C PHE A 198 -0.02 2.94 28.71
N ARG A 199 0.43 3.33 29.90
CA ARG A 199 1.82 3.67 30.21
C ARG A 199 2.28 2.80 31.36
N GLY A 200 3.40 2.13 31.16
CA GLY A 200 4.03 1.30 32.18
C GLY A 200 5.39 1.84 32.61
N ASN A 201 5.92 1.32 33.73
CA ASN A 201 7.26 1.65 34.18
C ASN A 201 7.95 0.38 34.70
N VAL A 202 9.21 0.20 34.32
CA VAL A 202 10.06 -0.94 34.70
C VAL A 202 11.45 -0.43 35.09
N THR A 203 12.22 -1.29 35.75
CA THR A 203 13.63 -0.98 36.00
C THR A 203 14.42 -1.01 34.69
N VAL A 204 15.46 -0.19 34.60
CA VAL A 204 16.28 -0.06 33.39
C VAL A 204 17.06 -1.36 33.15
N GLU A 205 17.49 -2.02 34.21
CA GLU A 205 18.23 -3.26 34.19
C GLU A 205 17.41 -4.42 33.63
N GLU A 206 16.17 -4.60 34.12
CA GLU A 206 15.25 -5.62 33.60
C GLU A 206 14.88 -5.35 32.13
N GLY A 207 14.55 -4.10 31.81
CA GLY A 207 14.17 -3.73 30.45
C GLY A 207 15.29 -3.94 29.43
N LEU A 208 16.53 -3.63 29.80
CA LEU A 208 17.67 -3.79 28.89
C LEU A 208 18.02 -5.27 28.70
N HIS A 209 17.91 -6.08 29.75
CA HIS A 209 18.11 -7.53 29.65
C HIS A 209 17.15 -8.16 28.63
N ASP A 210 15.86 -7.82 28.72
CA ASP A 210 14.84 -8.42 27.87
C ASP A 210 14.79 -7.84 26.45
N LEU A 211 15.35 -6.65 26.24
CA LEU A 211 15.51 -6.02 24.92
C LEU A 211 16.66 -6.64 24.11
N GLU A 212 17.68 -7.19 24.78
CA GLU A 212 18.84 -7.82 24.14
C GLU A 212 18.60 -9.27 23.71
N HIS A 213 17.40 -9.80 23.96
CA HIS A 213 17.02 -11.14 23.57
C HIS A 213 16.92 -11.29 22.03
N PRO A 214 17.34 -12.43 21.47
CA PRO A 214 17.46 -12.62 20.02
C PRO A 214 16.12 -12.73 19.28
N ASP A 215 15.01 -12.99 19.99
CA ASP A 215 13.66 -13.03 19.42
C ASP A 215 13.03 -11.64 19.28
N VAL A 216 13.66 -10.61 19.83
CA VAL A 216 13.17 -9.23 19.84
C VAL A 216 13.75 -8.44 18.67
N ALA A 217 12.88 -7.74 17.94
CA ALA A 217 13.27 -6.78 16.92
C ALA A 217 12.53 -5.44 17.14
N LEU A 218 13.26 -4.34 16.97
CA LEU A 218 12.69 -2.98 16.97
C LEU A 218 12.47 -2.49 15.55
N ALA A 219 11.51 -1.60 15.37
CA ALA A 219 11.29 -0.91 14.10
C ALA A 219 12.50 -0.05 13.71
N ASP A 220 13.28 -0.50 12.73
CA ASP A 220 14.54 0.15 12.32
C ASP A 220 14.33 1.56 11.73
N GLU A 221 13.19 1.81 11.09
CA GLU A 221 12.88 3.10 10.49
C GLU A 221 12.32 4.14 11.49
N TRP A 222 12.10 3.74 12.75
CA TRP A 222 11.62 4.64 13.80
C TRP A 222 12.78 5.30 14.55
N THR A 223 12.60 6.56 14.93
CA THR A 223 13.63 7.36 15.61
C THR A 223 13.43 7.34 17.12
N TYR A 224 13.99 6.33 17.80
CA TYR A 224 14.05 6.27 19.26
C TYR A 224 15.13 7.21 19.81
N CYS A 225 16.30 7.14 19.17
CA CYS A 225 17.46 7.99 19.42
C CYS A 225 17.91 8.64 18.11
N ASN A 226 18.23 9.93 18.16
CA ASN A 226 18.73 10.66 16.99
C ASN A 226 20.22 10.38 16.80
N THR A 227 20.54 9.45 15.91
CA THR A 227 21.91 9.07 15.52
C THR A 227 22.46 9.91 14.35
N ASP A 228 21.61 10.68 13.66
CA ASP A 228 21.98 11.47 12.48
C ASP A 228 22.65 12.81 12.83
N GLU A 229 22.45 13.35 14.04
CA GLU A 229 23.04 14.62 14.47
C GLU A 229 24.57 14.60 14.50
N HIS A 230 25.16 13.46 14.87
CA HIS A 230 26.60 13.31 15.04
C HIS A 230 27.15 12.16 14.18
N PRO A 231 28.18 12.41 13.35
CA PRO A 231 28.77 11.36 12.49
C PRO A 231 29.24 10.12 13.26
N GLU A 232 29.62 10.29 14.52
CA GLU A 232 30.07 9.21 15.42
C GLU A 232 28.93 8.27 15.83
N HIS A 233 27.67 8.67 15.75
CA HIS A 233 26.55 7.82 16.15
C HIS A 233 25.89 7.08 14.97
N ARG A 234 26.27 7.43 13.73
CA ARG A 234 25.60 6.93 12.51
C ARG A 234 25.73 5.42 12.28
N TYR A 235 26.74 4.79 12.86
CA TYR A 235 26.94 3.34 12.76
C TYR A 235 26.15 2.53 13.79
N LEU A 236 25.54 3.18 14.78
CA LEU A 236 24.83 2.52 15.87
C LEU A 236 23.45 2.07 15.42
N SER A 237 23.08 0.84 15.80
CA SER A 237 21.68 0.41 15.75
C SER A 237 20.85 1.16 16.81
N GLN A 238 19.52 1.20 16.64
CA GLN A 238 18.64 1.85 17.61
C GLN A 238 18.73 1.19 19.01
N ILE A 239 18.90 -0.14 19.08
CA ILE A 239 19.07 -0.86 20.36
C ILE A 239 20.39 -0.45 21.03
N GLU A 240 21.49 -0.38 20.29
CA GLU A 240 22.78 0.06 20.83
C GLU A 240 22.75 1.53 21.28
N ALA A 241 22.06 2.40 20.52
CA ALA A 241 21.86 3.79 20.88
C ALA A 241 21.07 3.93 22.20
N ILE A 242 20.00 3.15 22.38
CA ILE A 242 19.24 3.09 23.63
C ILE A 242 20.13 2.63 24.80
N LYS A 243 20.99 1.63 24.59
CA LYS A 243 21.93 1.14 25.60
C LYS A 243 22.95 2.21 26.01
N LEU A 244 23.53 2.92 25.06
CA LEU A 244 24.47 4.02 25.35
C LEU A 244 23.79 5.17 26.09
N TYR A 245 22.55 5.50 25.70
CA TYR A 245 21.72 6.49 26.36
C TYR A 245 21.43 6.14 27.82
N LEU A 246 20.96 4.91 28.08
CA LEU A 246 20.58 4.45 29.41
C LEU A 246 21.80 4.23 30.33
N SER A 247 22.93 3.83 29.77
CA SER A 247 24.19 3.67 30.53
C SER A 247 24.86 5.00 30.90
N GLY A 248 24.38 6.14 30.39
CA GLY A 248 24.91 7.46 30.66
C GLY A 248 26.33 7.70 30.10
N ARG A 249 26.77 6.85 29.16
CA ARG A 249 28.13 6.92 28.58
C ARG A 249 28.29 8.05 27.57
N GLU A 250 27.19 8.50 26.95
CA GLU A 250 27.22 9.60 25.96
C GLU A 250 26.10 10.63 26.23
N PRO A 251 26.41 11.79 26.85
CA PRO A 251 25.41 12.82 27.14
C PRO A 251 24.93 13.59 25.91
N HIS A 252 25.59 13.41 24.75
CA HIS A 252 25.26 14.10 23.50
C HIS A 252 24.20 13.38 22.66
N LEU A 253 23.84 12.14 23.00
CA LEU A 253 22.80 11.39 22.29
C LEU A 253 21.40 11.81 22.78
N LYS A 254 20.59 12.36 21.88
CA LYS A 254 19.20 12.74 22.18
C LYS A 254 18.25 11.60 21.86
N CYS A 255 17.57 11.08 22.87
CA CYS A 255 16.54 10.05 22.72
C CYS A 255 15.20 10.52 23.30
N ASP A 256 14.10 9.98 22.77
CA ASP A 256 12.77 10.16 23.34
C ASP A 256 12.61 9.31 24.61
N LYS A 257 12.72 9.96 25.77
CA LYS A 257 12.59 9.31 27.08
C LYS A 257 11.29 8.56 27.25
N GLU A 258 10.18 9.09 26.73
CA GLU A 258 8.88 8.46 26.91
C GLU A 258 8.78 7.19 26.08
N LEU A 259 9.17 7.26 24.80
CA LEU A 259 9.15 6.10 23.92
C LEU A 259 10.08 4.99 24.42
N VAL A 260 11.31 5.34 24.81
CA VAL A 260 12.29 4.35 25.32
C VAL A 260 11.76 3.65 26.58
N GLN A 261 11.14 4.38 27.52
CA GLN A 261 10.54 3.78 28.71
C GLN A 261 9.42 2.78 28.37
N GLU A 262 8.58 3.11 27.38
CA GLU A 262 7.50 2.21 26.94
C GLU A 262 8.05 0.99 26.21
N VAL A 263 9.12 1.13 25.42
CA VAL A 263 9.80 -0.01 24.76
C VAL A 263 10.35 -0.99 25.80
N LEU A 264 11.01 -0.47 26.85
CA LEU A 264 11.52 -1.30 27.94
C LEU A 264 10.37 -2.01 28.67
N PHE A 265 9.26 -1.31 28.91
CA PHE A 265 8.08 -1.91 29.52
C PHE A 265 7.49 -3.04 28.65
N ASP A 266 7.33 -2.78 27.36
CA ASP A 266 6.83 -3.76 26.39
C ASP A 266 7.75 -4.99 26.30
N ALA A 267 9.07 -4.79 26.35
CA ALA A 267 10.06 -5.87 26.32
C ALA A 267 9.86 -6.83 27.51
N VAL A 268 9.74 -6.29 28.73
CA VAL A 268 9.57 -7.07 29.97
C VAL A 268 8.21 -7.78 30.01
N VAL A 269 7.12 -7.08 29.63
CA VAL A 269 5.77 -7.67 29.66
C VAL A 269 5.64 -8.82 28.66
N THR A 270 6.33 -8.73 27.53
CA THR A 270 6.27 -9.75 26.47
C THR A 270 7.31 -10.86 26.62
N ALA A 271 8.30 -10.73 27.51
CA ALA A 271 9.36 -11.72 27.73
C ALA A 271 8.86 -13.15 28.03
N PRO A 272 7.80 -13.37 28.84
CA PRO A 272 7.32 -14.73 29.13
C PRO A 272 6.83 -15.52 27.90
N LEU A 273 6.57 -14.85 26.77
CA LEU A 273 6.11 -15.50 25.54
C LEU A 273 7.17 -16.38 24.90
N GLU A 274 8.46 -16.04 25.03
CA GLU A 274 9.56 -16.84 24.49
C GLU A 274 9.52 -18.27 25.07
N ALA A 275 9.42 -18.37 26.40
CA ALA A 275 9.34 -19.64 27.10
C ALA A 275 8.06 -20.42 26.72
N TYR A 276 6.94 -19.72 26.58
CA TYR A 276 5.67 -20.32 26.16
C TYR A 276 5.76 -20.91 24.74
N TRP A 277 6.21 -20.12 23.76
CA TRP A 277 6.34 -20.58 22.38
C TRP A 277 7.38 -21.68 22.22
N THR A 278 8.50 -21.60 22.94
CA THR A 278 9.52 -22.65 22.96
C THR A 278 8.96 -23.96 23.53
N SER A 279 8.16 -23.89 24.60
CA SER A 279 7.52 -25.08 25.18
C SER A 279 6.54 -25.75 24.19
N LEU A 280 5.80 -24.96 23.41
CA LEU A 280 4.91 -25.45 22.36
C LEU A 280 5.68 -26.05 21.18
N ALA A 281 6.81 -25.45 20.80
CA ALA A 281 7.67 -25.99 19.74
C ALA A 281 8.29 -27.35 20.13
N LEU A 282 8.63 -27.52 21.41
CA LEU A 282 9.19 -28.77 21.95
C LEU A 282 8.12 -29.84 22.20
N ASN A 283 6.86 -29.46 22.42
CA ASN A 283 5.76 -30.41 22.61
C ASN A 283 5.33 -31.06 21.27
N LYS A 284 6.12 -32.05 20.83
CA LYS A 284 5.87 -32.85 19.62
C LYS A 284 4.57 -33.67 19.67
N SER A 285 3.98 -33.88 20.85
CA SER A 285 2.79 -34.72 21.00
C SER A 285 1.48 -34.00 20.63
N GLU A 286 1.36 -32.71 20.89
CA GLU A 286 0.25 -31.86 20.43
C GLU A 286 0.47 -31.36 18.99
N ASN A 287 1.72 -31.08 18.60
CA ASN A 287 2.11 -30.56 17.29
C ASN A 287 2.58 -31.66 16.31
N SER A 288 1.87 -32.79 16.26
CA SER A 288 2.23 -33.88 15.32
C SER A 288 2.05 -33.46 13.85
N ASP A 289 1.10 -32.58 13.56
CA ASP A 289 0.95 -31.91 12.27
C ASP A 289 1.72 -30.57 12.30
N LYS A 290 2.92 -30.51 11.70
CA LYS A 290 3.74 -29.28 11.55
C LYS A 290 3.10 -28.27 10.59
N GLY A 291 1.99 -27.68 11.01
CA GLY A 291 1.19 -26.75 10.20
C GLY A 291 1.54 -25.28 10.40
N VAL A 292 1.89 -24.90 11.63
CA VAL A 292 2.25 -23.53 12.01
C VAL A 292 3.76 -23.35 11.83
N GLU A 293 4.15 -22.27 11.16
CA GLU A 293 5.55 -21.99 10.81
C GLU A 293 6.14 -20.89 11.69
N ILE A 294 5.39 -19.80 11.90
CA ILE A 294 5.85 -18.58 12.58
C ILE A 294 4.77 -18.12 13.56
N ALA A 295 5.17 -17.74 14.76
CA ALA A 295 4.37 -16.88 15.65
C ALA A 295 5.04 -15.52 15.77
N TYR A 296 4.23 -14.46 15.74
CA TYR A 296 4.71 -13.10 15.82
C TYR A 296 3.80 -12.27 16.73
N LEU A 297 4.42 -11.31 17.41
CA LEU A 297 3.76 -10.29 18.21
C LEU A 297 4.34 -8.94 17.83
N GLY A 298 3.49 -7.92 17.79
CA GLY A 298 3.91 -6.53 17.65
C GLY A 298 3.19 -5.66 18.66
N THR A 299 3.93 -4.74 19.26
CA THR A 299 3.39 -3.76 20.20
C THR A 299 3.25 -2.40 19.53
N ARG A 300 2.62 -1.46 20.23
CA ARG A 300 2.43 -0.09 19.73
C ARG A 300 3.77 0.68 19.60
N THR A 301 4.78 0.30 20.37
CA THR A 301 6.06 1.02 20.43
C THR A 301 7.02 0.67 19.29
N GLY A 302 6.63 -0.25 18.40
CA GLY A 302 7.50 -0.75 17.33
C GLY A 302 8.35 -1.94 17.76
N LEU A 303 8.13 -2.49 18.97
CA LEU A 303 8.72 -3.74 19.40
C LEU A 303 7.96 -4.91 18.80
N SER A 304 8.71 -5.87 18.27
CA SER A 304 8.19 -7.11 17.73
C SER A 304 8.94 -8.31 18.32
N ARG A 305 8.22 -9.41 18.52
CA ARG A 305 8.79 -10.72 18.89
C ARG A 305 8.41 -11.75 17.86
N ILE A 306 9.39 -12.52 17.40
CA ILE A 306 9.19 -13.54 16.36
C ILE A 306 9.76 -14.86 16.85
N ASN A 307 8.96 -15.93 16.78
CA ASN A 307 9.44 -17.28 17.02
C ASN A 307 9.13 -18.20 15.84
N LEU A 308 10.13 -18.98 15.46
CA LEU A 308 10.07 -19.91 14.34
C LEU A 308 9.85 -21.34 14.87
N PHE A 309 8.80 -22.01 14.43
CA PHE A 309 8.53 -23.41 14.74
C PHE A 309 9.22 -24.38 13.77
N VAL A 310 9.73 -23.83 12.66
CA VAL A 310 10.38 -24.55 11.58
C VAL A 310 11.69 -23.82 11.26
N VAL A 311 12.70 -24.57 10.80
CA VAL A 311 14.00 -24.01 10.41
C VAL A 311 13.80 -22.99 9.28
N PRO A 312 14.49 -21.83 9.26
CA PRO A 312 14.29 -20.78 8.25
C PRO A 312 14.26 -21.27 6.79
N GLU A 313 15.09 -22.25 6.39
CA GLU A 313 15.12 -22.74 5.01
C GLU A 313 13.86 -23.53 4.60
N GLN A 314 13.08 -24.00 5.58
CA GLN A 314 11.85 -24.77 5.38
C GLN A 314 10.58 -23.90 5.43
N LEU A 315 10.71 -22.59 5.60
CA LEU A 315 9.59 -21.66 5.58
C LEU A 315 8.97 -21.59 4.18
N THR A 316 7.63 -21.69 4.11
CA THR A 316 6.89 -21.56 2.85
C THR A 316 6.95 -20.12 2.32
N ASN A 317 7.05 -19.14 3.21
CA ASN A 317 7.27 -17.74 2.87
C ASN A 317 8.52 -17.22 3.60
N GLN A 318 9.63 -17.10 2.87
CA GLN A 318 10.91 -16.62 3.40
C GLN A 318 10.94 -15.10 3.58
N ASP A 319 10.14 -14.37 2.79
CA ASP A 319 10.14 -12.89 2.78
C ASP A 319 9.21 -12.31 3.87
N PHE A 320 8.41 -13.13 4.55
CA PHE A 320 7.47 -12.62 5.56
C PHE A 320 8.22 -12.04 6.77
N LEU A 321 7.84 -10.84 7.20
CA LEU A 321 8.48 -10.09 8.29
C LEU A 321 9.96 -9.74 8.04
N THR A 322 10.42 -9.81 6.78
CA THR A 322 11.72 -9.27 6.38
C THR A 322 11.55 -7.85 5.84
N ALA A 323 12.65 -7.10 5.72
CA ALA A 323 12.63 -5.74 5.15
C ALA A 323 12.07 -5.66 3.71
N GLU A 324 11.97 -6.79 3.00
CA GLU A 324 11.34 -6.85 1.68
C GLU A 324 9.80 -6.82 1.76
N ASP A 325 9.22 -7.29 2.87
CA ASP A 325 7.79 -7.20 3.16
C ASP A 325 7.43 -5.85 3.80
N LYS A 326 7.40 -4.82 2.96
CA LYS A 326 7.02 -3.47 3.37
C LYS A 326 5.66 -3.43 4.05
N GLU A 327 4.69 -4.28 3.69
CA GLU A 327 3.37 -4.23 4.34
C GLU A 327 3.32 -5.03 5.65
N GLY A 328 4.22 -6.01 5.85
CA GLY A 328 4.26 -6.88 7.03
C GLY A 328 5.16 -6.41 8.17
N VAL A 329 6.07 -5.45 7.93
CA VAL A 329 7.00 -4.89 8.92
C VAL A 329 6.57 -3.50 9.40
N PHE A 330 7.07 -3.09 10.57
CA PHE A 330 6.95 -1.71 11.04
C PHE A 330 7.81 -0.80 10.17
N ASN A 331 7.16 -0.01 9.32
CA ASN A 331 7.83 1.02 8.55
C ASN A 331 7.78 2.36 9.27
N ALA A 332 8.52 3.33 8.74
CA ALA A 332 8.39 4.72 9.12
C ALA A 332 6.91 5.09 9.05
N ASP A 333 6.23 4.92 7.92
CA ASP A 333 4.94 5.59 7.68
C ASP A 333 3.70 4.88 8.21
N HIS A 334 3.78 3.59 8.55
CA HIS A 334 2.61 2.84 9.00
C HIS A 334 2.95 1.60 9.84
N PHE A 335 1.96 1.20 10.64
CA PHE A 335 1.94 -0.11 11.31
C PHE A 335 1.73 -1.25 10.31
N PRO A 336 2.23 -2.47 10.60
CA PRO A 336 2.02 -3.65 9.78
C PRO A 336 0.55 -3.89 9.43
N LEU A 337 0.29 -4.42 8.24
CA LEU A 337 -1.07 -4.65 7.75
C LEU A 337 -1.85 -5.62 8.63
N TRP A 338 -1.22 -6.72 9.08
CA TRP A 338 -1.85 -7.68 9.98
C TRP A 338 -2.23 -7.03 11.32
N TYR A 339 -1.44 -6.09 11.82
CA TYR A 339 -1.76 -5.31 13.02
C TYR A 339 -2.99 -4.42 12.75
N LYS A 340 -2.94 -3.61 11.70
CA LYS A 340 -4.04 -2.69 11.31
C LYS A 340 -5.37 -3.44 11.17
N ARG A 341 -5.36 -4.61 10.53
CA ARG A 341 -6.57 -5.43 10.34
C ARG A 341 -7.07 -6.06 11.65
N ALA A 342 -6.16 -6.61 12.45
CA ALA A 342 -6.50 -7.18 13.75
C ALA A 342 -7.11 -6.13 14.69
N ALA A 343 -6.62 -4.89 14.62
CA ALA A 343 -7.06 -3.79 15.46
C ALA A 343 -8.52 -3.36 15.22
N GLU A 344 -8.97 -3.37 13.97
CA GLU A 344 -10.35 -2.99 13.59
C GLU A 344 -11.37 -4.07 13.98
N GLN A 345 -10.92 -5.30 14.16
CA GLN A 345 -11.79 -6.41 14.45
C GLN A 345 -12.11 -6.48 15.96
N VAL A 346 -13.30 -6.99 16.31
CA VAL A 346 -13.71 -7.16 17.71
C VAL A 346 -12.68 -8.02 18.46
N PRO A 347 -12.21 -7.58 19.65
CA PRO A 347 -11.23 -8.32 20.42
C PRO A 347 -11.67 -9.76 20.72
N GLY A 348 -10.73 -10.69 20.69
CA GLY A 348 -11.00 -12.12 20.85
C GLY A 348 -11.52 -12.80 19.58
N THR A 349 -11.61 -12.09 18.46
CA THR A 349 -11.87 -12.69 17.15
C THR A 349 -10.61 -12.68 16.28
N PHE A 350 -10.48 -13.73 15.45
CA PHE A 350 -9.31 -13.92 14.60
C PHE A 350 -9.60 -13.42 13.18
N VAL A 351 -8.65 -12.67 12.63
CA VAL A 351 -8.64 -12.24 11.24
C VAL A 351 -7.75 -13.19 10.46
N TYR A 352 -8.36 -13.97 9.58
CA TYR A 352 -7.70 -14.84 8.62
C TYR A 352 -7.56 -14.12 7.28
N SER A 353 -6.37 -14.21 6.69
CA SER A 353 -6.07 -13.58 5.41
C SER A 353 -5.01 -14.32 4.63
N LEU A 354 -5.14 -14.29 3.31
CA LEU A 354 -4.10 -14.68 2.37
C LEU A 354 -3.29 -13.43 1.99
N PRO A 355 -1.94 -13.48 2.04
CA PRO A 355 -1.11 -12.40 1.53
C PRO A 355 -1.22 -12.34 0.00
N PHE A 356 -1.53 -11.17 -0.54
CA PHE A 356 -1.58 -10.96 -1.99
C PHE A 356 -0.23 -10.48 -2.49
N ASN A 357 0.60 -11.40 -2.98
CA ASN A 357 1.84 -11.01 -3.64
C ASN A 357 1.70 -11.00 -5.17
N THR A 358 2.21 -9.95 -5.79
CA THR A 358 2.24 -9.72 -7.23
C THR A 358 3.43 -10.42 -7.91
N GLY A 359 4.18 -11.22 -7.16
CA GLY A 359 5.27 -12.07 -7.66
C GLY A 359 4.74 -13.34 -8.30
N SER A 360 5.57 -13.99 -9.12
CA SER A 360 5.25 -15.22 -9.88
C SER A 360 4.97 -16.46 -9.02
N GLU A 361 5.09 -16.35 -7.69
CA GLU A 361 4.90 -17.46 -6.76
C GLU A 361 3.68 -17.21 -5.87
N ASN A 362 2.64 -18.02 -6.06
CA ASN A 362 1.53 -18.10 -5.14
C ASN A 362 2.03 -18.68 -3.82
N LYS A 363 2.36 -17.81 -2.86
CA LYS A 363 2.77 -18.23 -1.52
C LYS A 363 1.59 -18.87 -0.80
N SER A 364 1.66 -20.17 -0.57
CA SER A 364 0.60 -20.98 0.01
C SER A 364 0.56 -20.89 1.54
N VAL A 365 0.41 -19.68 2.06
CA VAL A 365 0.35 -19.41 3.51
C VAL A 365 -0.94 -18.67 3.90
N VAL A 366 -1.41 -18.93 5.12
CA VAL A 366 -2.54 -18.24 5.76
C VAL A 366 -2.00 -17.52 6.98
N LEU A 367 -2.33 -16.24 7.10
CA LEU A 367 -2.07 -15.43 8.28
C LEU A 367 -3.32 -15.40 9.15
N ALA A 368 -3.17 -15.65 10.44
CA ALA A 368 -4.22 -15.47 11.44
C ALA A 368 -3.73 -14.49 12.49
N SER A 369 -4.46 -13.39 12.71
CA SER A 369 -4.06 -12.31 13.62
C SER A 369 -5.22 -11.87 14.51
N THR A 370 -4.91 -11.41 15.72
CA THR A 370 -5.89 -10.87 16.67
C THR A 370 -5.28 -9.75 17.51
N ALA A 371 -6.09 -8.77 17.89
CA ALA A 371 -5.67 -7.65 18.72
C ALA A 371 -5.92 -7.92 20.21
N ILE A 372 -4.96 -7.54 21.03
CA ILE A 372 -5.03 -7.61 22.49
C ILE A 372 -5.53 -6.26 22.99
N GLN A 373 -6.75 -6.24 23.51
CA GLN A 373 -7.34 -5.06 24.13
C GLN A 373 -7.29 -5.20 25.65
N LEU A 374 -6.79 -4.16 26.31
CA LEU A 374 -6.85 -4.07 27.77
C LEU A 374 -8.20 -3.47 28.17
N LEU A 375 -8.94 -4.18 29.02
CA LEU A 375 -10.22 -3.70 29.55
C LEU A 375 -9.97 -2.94 30.85
N ASP A 376 -10.14 -1.62 30.81
CA ASP A 376 -10.22 -0.75 31.99
C ASP A 376 -11.62 -0.13 32.02
N GLU A 377 -12.21 0.12 33.20
CA GLU A 377 -13.66 0.27 33.42
C GLU A 377 -14.38 1.30 32.49
N ARG A 378 -13.64 2.25 31.90
CA ARG A 378 -14.18 3.22 30.92
C ARG A 378 -13.35 3.39 29.65
N LYS A 379 -12.24 2.67 29.51
CA LYS A 379 -11.27 2.85 28.42
C LYS A 379 -10.73 1.50 27.98
N SER A 380 -10.62 1.33 26.67
CA SER A 380 -10.23 0.04 26.11
C SER A 380 -9.16 0.21 25.02
N PRO A 381 -7.91 0.55 25.40
CA PRO A 381 -6.82 0.70 24.45
C PRO A 381 -6.37 -0.67 23.88
N ILE A 382 -5.98 -0.67 22.61
CA ILE A 382 -5.28 -1.81 22.01
C ILE A 382 -3.82 -1.74 22.42
N ALA A 383 -3.31 -2.83 22.98
CA ALA A 383 -1.96 -2.89 23.51
C ALA A 383 -0.96 -3.50 22.51
N ALA A 384 -1.33 -4.62 21.94
CA ALA A 384 -0.51 -5.38 21.02
C ALA A 384 -1.41 -6.13 20.03
N ALA A 385 -0.81 -6.63 18.96
CA ALA A 385 -1.42 -7.61 18.09
C ALA A 385 -0.53 -8.84 18.03
N VAL A 386 -1.15 -10.02 18.02
CA VAL A 386 -0.47 -11.31 17.93
C VAL A 386 -1.01 -12.07 16.74
N GLY A 387 -0.15 -12.83 16.07
CA GLY A 387 -0.56 -13.64 14.95
C GLY A 387 0.34 -14.84 14.72
N ILE A 388 -0.12 -15.70 13.82
CA ILE A 388 0.58 -16.89 13.37
C ILE A 388 0.53 -16.97 11.84
N GLN A 389 1.59 -17.50 11.26
CA GLN A 389 1.63 -17.97 9.89
C GLN A 389 1.51 -19.49 9.89
N MET A 390 0.61 -20.01 9.06
CA MET A 390 0.45 -21.45 8.85
C MET A 390 0.40 -21.79 7.36
N LYS A 391 0.74 -23.04 7.04
CA LYS A 391 0.61 -23.58 5.68
C LYS A 391 -0.86 -23.61 5.28
N LEU A 392 -1.14 -23.17 4.05
CA LEU A 392 -2.48 -23.20 3.46
C LEU A 392 -3.05 -24.63 3.44
N GLU A 393 -2.24 -25.61 3.04
CA GLU A 393 -2.64 -27.02 3.00
C GLU A 393 -3.05 -27.55 4.38
N PHE A 394 -2.32 -27.16 5.43
CA PHE A 394 -2.66 -27.54 6.80
C PHE A 394 -4.02 -26.95 7.22
N PHE A 395 -4.23 -25.66 6.93
CA PHE A 395 -5.48 -24.98 7.23
C PHE A 395 -6.67 -25.62 6.48
N GLN A 396 -6.51 -25.88 5.18
CA GLN A 396 -7.51 -26.53 4.35
C GLN A 396 -7.84 -27.95 4.85
N ARG A 397 -6.83 -28.75 5.19
CA ARG A 397 -7.03 -30.09 5.75
C ARG A 397 -7.84 -30.05 7.05
N LYS A 398 -7.56 -29.10 7.95
CA LYS A 398 -8.32 -28.92 9.20
C LYS A 398 -9.76 -28.48 8.93
N PHE A 399 -9.97 -27.56 7.99
CA PHE A 399 -11.31 -27.17 7.54
C PHE A 399 -12.11 -28.35 7.01
N TRP A 400 -11.55 -29.13 6.07
CA TRP A 400 -12.23 -30.30 5.50
C TRP A 400 -12.53 -31.36 6.57
N THR A 401 -11.59 -31.61 7.48
CA THR A 401 -11.81 -32.53 8.59
C THR A 401 -12.96 -32.06 9.50
N ALA A 402 -13.04 -30.77 9.80
CA ALA A 402 -14.13 -30.19 10.59
C ALA A 402 -15.47 -30.22 9.85
N SER A 403 -15.48 -29.92 8.55
CA SER A 403 -16.70 -29.94 7.72
C SER A 403 -17.36 -31.34 7.64
N ARG A 404 -16.55 -32.39 7.83
CA ARG A 404 -17.00 -33.79 7.86
C ARG A 404 -17.55 -34.23 9.23
N GLN A 405 -17.27 -33.48 10.29
CA GLN A 405 -17.70 -33.84 11.65
C GLN A 405 -19.16 -33.42 11.86
N CYS A 406 -20.07 -34.39 11.79
CA CYS A 406 -21.50 -34.20 12.05
C CYS A 406 -21.81 -34.24 13.55
N ALA A 407 -22.45 -33.19 14.09
CA ALA A 407 -22.87 -33.13 15.49
C ALA A 407 -24.24 -33.81 15.78
N ALA A 408 -24.84 -34.50 14.81
CA ALA A 408 -26.16 -35.12 14.98
C ALA A 408 -26.06 -36.42 15.81
N LEU A 409 -27.01 -36.61 16.74
CA LEU A 409 -27.16 -37.81 17.59
C LEU A 409 -27.28 -39.13 16.80
N ASP A 410 -27.72 -39.08 15.54
CA ASP A 410 -27.86 -40.23 14.63
C ASP A 410 -26.68 -40.40 13.64
N GLY A 411 -25.66 -39.54 13.69
CA GLY A 411 -24.45 -39.64 12.85
C GLY A 411 -24.66 -39.42 11.34
N LYS A 412 -25.88 -39.09 10.87
CA LYS A 412 -26.17 -38.77 9.47
C LYS A 412 -26.32 -37.27 9.25
N CYS A 413 -25.39 -36.66 8.51
CA CYS A 413 -25.58 -35.33 7.95
C CYS A 413 -26.47 -35.40 6.70
N SER A 414 -27.45 -34.50 6.60
CA SER A 414 -28.27 -34.33 5.39
C SER A 414 -27.51 -33.61 4.26
N ILE A 415 -26.52 -32.79 4.62
CA ILE A 415 -25.69 -32.00 3.70
C ILE A 415 -24.23 -32.22 4.13
N SER A 416 -23.41 -32.72 3.21
CA SER A 416 -21.97 -32.93 3.41
C SER A 416 -21.22 -32.34 2.22
N CYS A 417 -20.09 -31.71 2.48
CA CYS A 417 -19.18 -31.19 1.46
C CYS A 417 -18.42 -32.29 0.69
N ASP A 418 -18.56 -33.56 1.07
CA ASP A 418 -18.04 -34.68 0.27
C ASP A 418 -18.98 -35.07 -0.88
N ASN A 419 -20.20 -34.53 -0.91
CA ASN A 419 -21.16 -34.82 -1.97
C ASN A 419 -20.80 -34.00 -3.23
N GLU A 420 -20.61 -34.66 -4.37
CA GLU A 420 -20.33 -34.01 -5.67
C GLU A 420 -21.41 -33.01 -6.12
N ASN A 421 -22.60 -33.06 -5.52
CA ASN A 421 -23.72 -32.16 -5.80
C ASN A 421 -23.68 -30.85 -5.01
N ILE A 422 -22.67 -30.62 -4.17
CA ILE A 422 -22.58 -29.46 -3.29
C ILE A 422 -21.14 -28.94 -3.34
N ASN A 423 -20.97 -27.66 -3.61
CA ASN A 423 -19.68 -27.00 -3.49
C ASN A 423 -19.61 -26.24 -2.16
N CYS A 424 -18.54 -26.46 -1.41
CA CYS A 424 -18.28 -25.76 -0.16
C CYS A 424 -17.11 -24.79 -0.30
N TYR A 425 -17.33 -23.55 0.15
CA TYR A 425 -16.35 -22.48 0.14
C TYR A 425 -16.16 -21.90 1.54
N LEU A 426 -14.94 -21.45 1.81
CA LEU A 426 -14.63 -20.62 2.97
C LEU A 426 -14.17 -19.26 2.45
N ILE A 427 -14.91 -18.20 2.76
CA ILE A 427 -14.63 -16.85 2.29
C ILE A 427 -14.34 -15.89 3.45
N ASP A 428 -13.55 -14.85 3.20
CA ASP A 428 -13.38 -13.74 4.14
C ASP A 428 -14.55 -12.74 4.10
N ASN A 429 -14.55 -11.81 5.05
CA ASN A 429 -15.52 -10.71 5.14
C ASN A 429 -15.48 -9.75 3.94
N ASN A 430 -14.49 -9.84 3.06
CA ASN A 430 -14.40 -9.07 1.81
C ASN A 430 -14.79 -9.91 0.59
N GLY A 431 -15.13 -11.18 0.76
CA GLY A 431 -15.57 -12.08 -0.30
C GLY A 431 -14.43 -12.78 -1.05
N PHE A 432 -13.21 -12.85 -0.51
CA PHE A 432 -12.13 -13.65 -1.09
C PHE A 432 -12.18 -15.09 -0.58
N ILE A 433 -11.93 -16.04 -1.48
CA ILE A 433 -11.95 -17.48 -1.18
C ILE A 433 -10.64 -17.87 -0.50
N LEU A 434 -10.72 -18.44 0.71
CA LEU A 434 -9.58 -19.05 1.41
C LEU A 434 -9.48 -20.56 1.16
N VAL A 435 -10.63 -21.23 1.10
CA VAL A 435 -10.72 -22.68 0.87
C VAL A 435 -11.80 -22.96 -0.16
N SER A 436 -11.43 -23.75 -1.16
CA SER A 436 -12.32 -24.33 -2.18
C SER A 436 -11.82 -25.75 -2.48
N GLU A 437 -12.68 -26.59 -3.05
CA GLU A 437 -12.29 -27.90 -3.57
C GLU A 437 -11.29 -27.77 -4.71
N ASP A 438 -11.48 -26.75 -5.55
CA ASP A 438 -10.54 -26.39 -6.61
C ASP A 438 -9.53 -25.36 -6.06
N TYR A 439 -8.29 -25.81 -5.91
CA TYR A 439 -7.18 -24.99 -5.41
C TYR A 439 -6.93 -23.75 -6.28
N SER A 440 -7.25 -23.78 -7.58
CA SER A 440 -7.07 -22.63 -8.48
C SER A 440 -7.96 -21.43 -8.12
N GLN A 441 -9.04 -21.68 -7.37
CA GLN A 441 -9.98 -20.66 -6.91
C GLN A 441 -9.56 -19.97 -5.61
N THR A 442 -8.53 -20.50 -4.94
CA THR A 442 -8.03 -19.90 -3.70
C THR A 442 -7.40 -18.54 -3.98
N GLY A 443 -7.83 -17.51 -3.24
CA GLY A 443 -7.41 -16.13 -3.42
C GLY A 443 -8.18 -15.36 -4.50
N MET A 444 -9.05 -16.01 -5.27
CA MET A 444 -9.96 -15.33 -6.20
C MET A 444 -11.14 -14.70 -5.46
N PHE A 445 -11.76 -13.70 -6.08
CA PHE A 445 -12.97 -13.09 -5.54
C PHE A 445 -14.17 -14.03 -5.79
N PHE A 446 -14.98 -14.25 -4.76
CA PHE A 446 -16.12 -15.17 -4.82
C PHE A 446 -17.13 -14.78 -5.90
N GLY A 447 -17.30 -13.48 -6.19
CA GLY A 447 -18.19 -13.02 -7.26
C GLY A 447 -17.71 -13.31 -8.69
N GLU A 448 -16.42 -13.62 -8.89
CA GLU A 448 -15.88 -14.06 -10.19
C GLU A 448 -16.16 -15.54 -10.43
N VAL A 449 -16.16 -16.34 -9.35
CA VAL A 449 -16.43 -17.79 -9.39
C VAL A 449 -17.94 -18.07 -9.35
N GLU A 450 -18.67 -17.47 -8.40
CA GLU A 450 -20.10 -17.68 -8.14
C GLU A 450 -20.87 -16.35 -8.18
N GLY A 451 -20.86 -15.70 -9.35
CA GLY A 451 -21.48 -14.38 -9.56
C GLY A 451 -22.98 -14.32 -9.27
N ALA A 452 -23.73 -15.39 -9.58
CA ALA A 452 -25.16 -15.46 -9.29
C ALA A 452 -25.46 -15.42 -7.78
N VAL A 453 -24.68 -16.16 -6.98
CA VAL A 453 -24.80 -16.21 -5.52
C VAL A 453 -24.39 -14.87 -4.92
N MET A 454 -23.26 -14.31 -5.34
CA MET A 454 -22.80 -13.00 -4.86
C MET A 454 -23.83 -11.90 -5.16
N ASN A 455 -24.42 -11.88 -6.35
CA ASN A 455 -25.48 -10.91 -6.68
C ASN A 455 -26.68 -11.03 -5.74
N LYS A 456 -27.11 -12.26 -5.42
CA LYS A 456 -28.20 -12.48 -4.48
C LYS A 456 -27.85 -12.01 -3.07
N LEU A 457 -26.62 -12.25 -2.61
CA LEU A 457 -26.11 -11.77 -1.32
C LEU A 457 -26.09 -10.23 -1.23
N LEU A 458 -25.79 -9.54 -2.34
CA LEU A 458 -25.89 -8.08 -2.43
C LEU A 458 -27.34 -7.60 -2.32
N ILE A 459 -28.27 -8.24 -3.02
CA ILE A 459 -29.71 -7.90 -2.96
C ILE A 459 -30.28 -8.14 -1.55
N MET A 460 -29.82 -9.19 -0.88
CA MET A 460 -30.23 -9.52 0.50
C MET A 460 -29.56 -8.63 1.55
N GLY A 461 -28.58 -7.79 1.17
CA GLY A 461 -27.86 -6.91 2.08
C GLY A 461 -26.84 -7.61 3.00
N SER A 462 -26.56 -8.90 2.77
CA SER A 462 -25.50 -9.62 3.52
C SER A 462 -24.11 -9.11 3.15
N PHE A 463 -23.94 -8.70 1.89
CA PHE A 463 -22.77 -7.99 1.41
C PHE A 463 -23.16 -6.62 0.89
N LYS A 464 -22.28 -5.64 1.06
CA LYS A 464 -22.43 -4.28 0.57
C LYS A 464 -21.36 -4.00 -0.47
N ARG A 465 -21.79 -3.42 -1.60
CA ARG A 465 -20.88 -2.85 -2.61
C ARG A 465 -20.44 -1.46 -2.15
N VAL A 466 -19.13 -1.26 -2.12
CA VAL A 466 -18.46 0.00 -1.83
C VAL A 466 -17.71 0.44 -3.08
N THR A 467 -18.05 1.60 -3.63
CA THR A 467 -17.31 2.19 -4.75
C THR A 467 -16.12 2.96 -4.21
N LEU A 468 -14.94 2.71 -4.77
CA LEU A 468 -13.68 3.35 -4.41
C LEU A 468 -13.11 4.06 -5.63
N TYR A 469 -12.33 5.10 -5.37
CA TYR A 469 -11.70 5.93 -6.38
C TYR A 469 -10.18 5.89 -6.21
N ASP A 470 -9.46 5.74 -7.31
CA ASP A 470 -8.02 5.93 -7.39
C ASP A 470 -7.71 6.96 -8.49
N TYR A 471 -7.48 8.20 -8.05
CA TYR A 471 -7.10 9.36 -8.89
C TYR A 471 -5.60 9.39 -9.24
N GLN A 472 -4.82 8.46 -8.70
CA GLN A 472 -3.39 8.32 -9.00
C GLN A 472 -3.11 7.04 -9.77
N ALA A 473 -4.13 6.46 -10.41
CA ALA A 473 -4.02 5.22 -11.17
C ALA A 473 -3.29 5.43 -12.50
N ILE A 474 -2.92 4.32 -13.14
CA ILE A 474 -2.21 4.31 -14.41
C ILE A 474 -2.95 3.40 -15.38
N CYS A 475 -3.37 3.99 -16.49
CA CYS A 475 -4.05 3.28 -17.55
C CYS A 475 -3.07 2.98 -18.69
N LYS A 476 -3.29 1.84 -19.35
CA LYS A 476 -2.59 1.46 -20.56
C LYS A 476 -3.39 2.00 -21.73
N ILE A 477 -2.87 3.03 -22.39
CA ILE A 477 -3.40 3.45 -23.68
C ILE A 477 -2.61 2.75 -24.79
N TYR A 478 -3.34 2.26 -25.77
CA TYR A 478 -2.75 1.87 -27.04
C TYR A 478 -2.50 3.16 -27.79
N ALA A 479 -1.23 3.50 -28.02
CA ALA A 479 -0.93 4.60 -28.92
C ALA A 479 -1.51 4.22 -30.28
N GLU A 480 -2.61 4.85 -30.67
CA GLU A 480 -3.05 4.85 -32.05
C GLU A 480 -1.86 5.40 -32.84
N SER A 481 -1.29 4.56 -33.69
CA SER A 481 -0.31 5.03 -34.65
C SER A 481 -1.04 6.05 -35.52
N SER A 482 -0.87 7.33 -35.21
CA SER A 482 -1.17 8.39 -36.17
C SER A 482 -0.33 8.06 -37.39
N ASP A 483 -0.97 7.54 -38.42
CA ASP A 483 -0.35 7.03 -39.61
C ASP A 483 0.44 8.18 -40.23
N SER A 484 1.76 8.23 -39.99
CA SER A 484 2.66 9.20 -40.60
C SER A 484 2.93 8.77 -42.04
N ALA A 485 1.87 8.57 -42.81
CA ALA A 485 1.87 8.19 -44.22
C ALA A 485 2.08 9.41 -45.14
N HIS A 486 2.89 10.38 -44.70
CA HIS A 486 3.42 11.45 -45.56
C HIS A 486 4.89 11.23 -45.96
N SER A 487 5.50 10.08 -45.60
CA SER A 487 6.88 9.73 -46.00
C SER A 487 6.98 8.59 -47.05
N LEU A 488 5.85 8.08 -47.57
CA LEU A 488 5.83 6.96 -48.53
C LEU A 488 5.96 7.37 -50.02
N LEU A 489 6.33 8.62 -50.32
CA LEU A 489 6.65 9.06 -51.69
C LEU A 489 8.16 9.05 -52.03
N ASP A 490 9.04 8.76 -51.07
CA ASP A 490 10.47 8.57 -51.35
C ASP A 490 10.84 7.26 -52.07
N PRO A 491 10.25 6.08 -51.77
CA PRO A 491 10.72 4.83 -52.39
C PRO A 491 10.43 4.72 -53.89
N TYR A 492 9.45 5.47 -54.41
CA TYR A 492 9.12 5.47 -55.84
C TYR A 492 10.17 6.23 -56.69
N PHE A 493 10.73 7.33 -56.18
CA PHE A 493 11.79 8.07 -56.85
C PHE A 493 13.12 7.32 -56.84
N TYR A 494 13.46 6.67 -55.73
CA TYR A 494 14.64 5.79 -55.66
C TYR A 494 14.48 4.53 -56.54
N PHE A 495 13.27 3.96 -56.64
CA PHE A 495 13.00 2.84 -57.54
C PHE A 495 13.21 3.20 -59.01
N PHE A 496 12.68 4.34 -59.48
CA PHE A 496 12.90 4.75 -60.88
C PHE A 496 14.35 5.13 -61.18
N ALA A 497 15.08 5.73 -60.23
CA ALA A 497 16.50 5.99 -60.37
C ALA A 497 17.33 4.68 -60.42
N ALA A 498 16.97 3.71 -59.57
CA ALA A 498 17.59 2.38 -59.56
C ALA A 498 17.27 1.59 -60.83
N VAL A 499 16.05 1.62 -61.35
CA VAL A 499 15.68 0.97 -62.62
C VAL A 499 16.44 1.60 -63.78
N LYS A 500 16.58 2.93 -63.80
CA LYS A 500 17.37 3.62 -64.83
C LYS A 500 18.85 3.25 -64.77
N TRP A 501 19.43 3.18 -63.58
CA TRP A 501 20.80 2.71 -63.37
C TRP A 501 20.96 1.24 -63.77
N LEU A 502 20.05 0.37 -63.31
CA LEU A 502 20.02 -1.06 -63.61
C LEU A 502 19.96 -1.31 -65.11
N MET A 503 19.09 -0.62 -65.85
CA MET A 503 19.01 -0.77 -67.31
C MET A 503 20.27 -0.32 -68.04
N THR A 504 21.02 0.63 -67.46
CA THR A 504 22.30 1.08 -68.05
C THR A 504 23.39 0.05 -67.82
N GLU A 505 23.43 -0.54 -66.62
CA GLU A 505 24.36 -1.62 -66.28
C GLU A 505 23.98 -2.96 -66.95
N LEU A 506 22.70 -3.26 -67.18
CA LEU A 506 22.23 -4.49 -67.85
C LEU A 506 22.68 -4.54 -69.32
N VAL A 507 22.80 -3.38 -69.97
CA VAL A 507 23.35 -3.27 -71.33
C VAL A 507 24.86 -3.51 -71.34
N ILE A 508 25.59 -3.08 -70.30
CA ILE A 508 27.03 -3.30 -70.13
C ILE A 508 27.32 -4.76 -69.71
N PHE A 509 26.46 -5.33 -68.86
CA PHE A 509 26.54 -6.70 -68.36
C PHE A 509 26.19 -7.77 -69.42
N MET A 510 25.31 -7.45 -70.39
CA MET A 510 25.07 -8.31 -71.56
C MET A 510 26.28 -8.39 -72.52
N VAL A 511 27.25 -7.47 -72.41
CA VAL A 511 28.50 -7.47 -73.18
C VAL A 511 29.62 -8.21 -72.43
N GLU A 512 29.54 -8.33 -71.10
CA GLU A 512 30.55 -8.97 -70.27
C GLU A 512 29.97 -10.10 -69.40
N PHE A 513 29.85 -11.28 -70.02
CA PHE A 513 30.15 -12.59 -69.41
C PHE A 513 29.29 -13.15 -68.24
N ASN A 514 28.68 -14.31 -68.57
CA ASN A 514 28.83 -15.62 -67.91
C ASN A 514 28.17 -15.85 -66.53
N LEU A 515 26.94 -16.39 -66.59
CA LEU A 515 26.08 -16.83 -65.49
C LEU A 515 26.53 -18.17 -64.89
N TYR A 516 27.18 -18.16 -63.72
CA TYR A 516 27.23 -19.37 -62.88
C TYR A 516 27.38 -19.19 -61.35
N SER A 517 27.19 -18.01 -60.75
CA SER A 517 27.48 -17.85 -59.30
C SER A 517 26.37 -17.26 -58.41
N TRP A 518 25.14 -17.05 -58.91
CA TRP A 518 24.15 -16.26 -58.16
C TRP A 518 22.89 -17.00 -57.69
N TRP A 519 22.97 -18.32 -57.53
CA TRP A 519 21.80 -19.15 -57.17
C TRP A 519 21.72 -19.61 -55.72
N TYR A 520 22.46 -19.02 -54.79
CA TYR A 520 22.19 -19.23 -53.36
C TYR A 520 22.56 -18.03 -52.49
N SER A 521 21.56 -17.28 -52.02
CA SER A 521 21.52 -16.77 -50.64
C SER A 521 20.09 -16.33 -50.28
N ASP A 522 19.44 -17.12 -49.42
CA ASP A 522 18.19 -16.77 -48.75
C ASP A 522 18.54 -16.03 -47.45
N LEU A 523 18.06 -14.80 -47.29
CA LEU A 523 18.00 -14.13 -45.98
C LEU A 523 16.81 -13.16 -45.95
N THR A 524 15.69 -13.60 -45.39
CA THR A 524 14.63 -12.71 -44.92
C THR A 524 14.33 -13.03 -43.45
N ALA A 525 14.58 -12.05 -42.57
CA ALA A 525 14.10 -12.05 -41.20
C ALA A 525 12.94 -11.05 -41.10
N LYS A 526 11.78 -11.52 -40.63
CA LYS A 526 10.56 -10.74 -40.45
C LYS A 526 10.48 -10.31 -38.99
N ALA A 527 10.55 -9.00 -38.72
CA ALA A 527 10.33 -8.45 -37.38
C ALA A 527 8.88 -7.97 -37.22
N GLN A 528 8.11 -8.61 -36.34
CA GLN A 528 6.82 -8.09 -35.87
C GLN A 528 7.05 -7.03 -34.79
N ARG A 529 6.72 -5.76 -35.06
CA ARG A 529 6.62 -4.71 -34.04
C ARG A 529 5.19 -4.72 -33.48
N GLY A 530 5.01 -5.22 -32.24
CA GLY A 530 3.81 -4.95 -31.47
C GLY A 530 3.72 -3.44 -31.15
N GLY A 531 2.53 -2.86 -31.24
CA GLY A 531 2.29 -1.46 -30.89
C GLY A 531 2.79 -1.15 -29.47
N ARG A 532 3.51 -0.03 -29.31
CA ARG A 532 3.99 0.40 -27.98
C ARG A 532 2.78 0.76 -27.12
N THR A 533 2.55 -0.02 -26.07
CA THR A 533 1.63 0.37 -24.99
C THR A 533 2.25 1.52 -24.21
N MET A 534 1.51 2.62 -24.09
CA MET A 534 1.94 3.77 -23.29
C MET A 534 1.15 3.80 -21.99
N LEU A 535 1.86 3.99 -20.89
CA LEU A 535 1.27 4.17 -19.56
C LEU A 535 1.04 5.67 -19.36
N VAL A 536 -0.18 6.04 -19.01
CA VAL A 536 -0.61 7.43 -18.76
C VAL A 536 -1.38 7.47 -17.43
N PRO A 537 -1.21 8.51 -16.60
CA PRO A 537 -2.05 8.71 -15.42
C PRO A 537 -3.52 8.84 -15.83
N CYS A 538 -4.39 8.18 -15.08
CA CYS A 538 -5.83 8.20 -15.30
C CYS A 538 -6.54 8.06 -13.95
N ASP A 539 -7.83 8.37 -13.95
CA ASP A 539 -8.67 8.19 -12.79
C ASP A 539 -9.45 6.90 -12.95
N THR A 540 -9.50 6.10 -11.91
CA THR A 540 -10.22 4.82 -11.94
C THR A 540 -11.20 4.73 -10.79
N GLU A 541 -12.35 4.12 -11.06
CA GLU A 541 -13.27 3.65 -10.04
C GLU A 541 -13.30 2.13 -10.03
N TYR A 542 -13.39 1.53 -8.84
CA TYR A 542 -13.54 0.08 -8.71
C TYR A 542 -14.47 -0.28 -7.56
N PRO A 543 -15.27 -1.34 -7.72
CA PRO A 543 -16.11 -1.84 -6.64
C PRO A 543 -15.31 -2.74 -5.71
N ALA A 544 -15.48 -2.54 -4.42
CA ALA A 544 -15.06 -3.47 -3.38
C ALA A 544 -16.25 -3.93 -2.54
N PHE A 545 -16.07 -5.05 -1.84
CA PHE A 545 -17.15 -5.73 -1.15
C PHE A 545 -16.81 -5.94 0.32
N VAL A 546 -17.80 -5.72 1.18
CA VAL A 546 -17.68 -5.88 2.63
C VAL A 546 -18.97 -6.54 3.14
N SER A 547 -18.83 -7.54 4.01
CA SER A 547 -19.97 -8.18 4.66
C SER A 547 -20.56 -7.30 5.75
N GLU A 548 -21.88 -7.36 5.92
CA GLU A 548 -22.60 -6.64 6.97
C GLU A 548 -22.55 -7.42 8.29
N ARG A 549 -22.13 -6.78 9.39
CA ARG A 549 -21.85 -7.48 10.66
C ARG A 549 -23.13 -8.00 11.35
N THR A 550 -24.30 -7.46 11.01
CA THR A 550 -25.57 -7.83 11.65
C THR A 550 -26.15 -9.14 11.12
N ILE A 551 -25.80 -9.53 9.90
CA ILE A 551 -26.41 -10.69 9.22
C ILE A 551 -25.42 -11.85 9.27
N LYS A 552 -25.67 -12.78 10.19
CA LYS A 552 -24.76 -13.92 10.45
C LYS A 552 -25.08 -15.16 9.61
N GLU A 553 -26.32 -15.29 9.17
CA GLU A 553 -26.78 -16.44 8.41
C GLU A 553 -27.80 -16.00 7.37
N THR A 554 -27.62 -16.43 6.13
CA THR A 554 -28.63 -16.29 5.09
C THR A 554 -28.72 -17.54 4.24
N MET A 555 -29.96 -17.87 3.86
CA MET A 555 -30.26 -18.90 2.89
C MET A 555 -31.05 -18.29 1.74
N GLY A 556 -30.78 -18.75 0.53
CA GLY A 556 -31.44 -18.21 -0.64
C GLY A 556 -31.53 -19.22 -1.77
N ASN A 557 -32.58 -19.05 -2.57
CA ASN A 557 -32.78 -19.80 -3.80
C ASN A 557 -32.69 -18.82 -4.98
N ILE A 558 -32.04 -19.26 -6.05
CA ILE A 558 -31.80 -18.52 -7.28
C ILE A 558 -32.45 -19.30 -8.41
N ASP A 559 -33.31 -18.65 -9.18
CA ASP A 559 -33.91 -19.24 -10.37
C ASP A 559 -32.99 -19.00 -11.57
N CYS A 560 -32.50 -20.07 -12.18
CA CYS A 560 -31.54 -20.05 -13.28
C CYS A 560 -32.15 -20.70 -14.54
N GLU A 561 -33.24 -20.10 -15.03
CA GLU A 561 -33.92 -20.44 -16.29
C GLU A 561 -34.09 -21.95 -16.53
N GLY A 562 -34.70 -22.65 -15.56
CA GLY A 562 -35.01 -24.09 -15.67
C GLY A 562 -34.46 -24.95 -14.52
N CYS A 563 -33.67 -24.37 -13.62
CA CYS A 563 -33.29 -25.01 -12.36
C CYS A 563 -33.17 -24.00 -11.21
N ILE A 564 -33.36 -24.48 -9.99
CA ILE A 564 -33.24 -23.66 -8.78
C ILE A 564 -31.89 -24.00 -8.13
N LYS A 565 -31.03 -23.00 -7.98
CA LYS A 565 -29.75 -23.09 -7.27
C LYS A 565 -29.94 -22.55 -5.85
N SER A 566 -29.77 -23.40 -4.86
CA SER A 566 -29.89 -23.04 -3.45
C SER A 566 -28.51 -22.81 -2.84
N PHE A 567 -28.41 -21.84 -1.92
CA PHE A 567 -27.19 -21.59 -1.17
C PHE A 567 -27.48 -21.26 0.29
N VAL A 568 -26.49 -21.51 1.14
CA VAL A 568 -26.48 -21.12 2.55
C VAL A 568 -25.13 -20.49 2.84
N ILE A 569 -25.13 -19.35 3.52
CA ILE A 569 -23.93 -18.71 4.06
C ILE A 569 -24.07 -18.56 5.56
N GLN A 570 -23.02 -18.91 6.29
CA GLN A 570 -22.99 -18.81 7.75
C GLN A 570 -21.64 -18.25 8.21
N GLN A 571 -21.68 -17.24 9.08
CA GLN A 571 -20.49 -16.68 9.71
C GLN A 571 -19.93 -17.67 10.74
N ILE A 572 -18.61 -17.90 10.68
CA ILE A 572 -17.91 -18.70 11.69
C ILE A 572 -17.71 -17.84 12.94
N PRO A 573 -18.19 -18.27 14.12
CA PRO A 573 -18.03 -17.52 15.37
C PRO A 573 -16.58 -17.15 15.65
N SER A 574 -16.38 -15.96 16.23
CA SER A 574 -15.07 -15.44 16.61
C SER A 574 -14.05 -15.37 15.47
N SER A 575 -14.52 -15.19 14.23
CA SER A 575 -13.64 -14.99 13.06
C SER A 575 -14.25 -14.02 12.04
N ASN A 576 -13.45 -13.60 11.07
CA ASN A 576 -13.90 -12.86 9.90
C ASN A 576 -14.39 -13.76 8.75
N LEU A 577 -14.50 -15.07 8.98
CA LEU A 577 -14.78 -16.07 7.93
C LEU A 577 -16.27 -16.41 7.82
N PHE A 578 -16.67 -16.76 6.61
CA PHE A 578 -17.99 -17.28 6.28
C PHE A 578 -17.85 -18.60 5.54
N MET A 579 -18.61 -19.60 5.97
CA MET A 579 -18.78 -20.84 5.23
C MET A 579 -19.95 -20.66 4.27
N VAL A 580 -19.73 -20.93 2.98
CA VAL A 580 -20.74 -20.87 1.94
C VAL A 580 -20.92 -22.26 1.34
N VAL A 581 -22.15 -22.72 1.29
CA VAL A 581 -22.53 -24.02 0.73
C VAL A 581 -23.47 -23.76 -0.43
N VAL A 582 -23.14 -24.27 -1.60
CA VAL A 582 -23.85 -23.98 -2.86
C VAL A 582 -24.20 -25.28 -3.55
N ASP A 583 -25.44 -25.42 -4.01
CA ASP A 583 -25.87 -26.57 -4.83
C ASP A 583 -25.18 -26.51 -6.21
N SER A 584 -24.50 -27.58 -6.62
CA SER A 584 -23.77 -27.66 -7.89
C SER A 584 -24.59 -28.28 -9.03
N LYS A 585 -25.81 -28.77 -8.77
CA LYS A 585 -26.66 -29.42 -9.78
C LYS A 585 -27.11 -28.50 -10.92
N CYS A 586 -27.07 -27.19 -10.69
CA CYS A 586 -27.58 -26.16 -11.58
C CYS A 586 -26.47 -25.16 -11.89
N ASP A 587 -26.13 -24.99 -13.17
CA ASP A 587 -25.06 -24.09 -13.60
C ASP A 587 -25.64 -22.78 -14.12
N CYS A 588 -25.48 -21.70 -13.35
CA CYS A 588 -26.08 -20.39 -13.61
C CYS A 588 -25.16 -19.46 -14.41
N ARG A 589 -24.49 -19.96 -15.46
CA ARG A 589 -23.50 -19.20 -16.24
C ARG A 589 -24.05 -18.01 -17.02
N SER A 590 -25.36 -17.88 -17.15
CA SER A 590 -25.99 -16.70 -17.77
C SER A 590 -25.84 -15.45 -16.90
N ALA A 591 -25.58 -15.59 -15.60
CA ALA A 591 -25.28 -14.47 -14.72
C ALA A 591 -23.87 -13.94 -15.00
N THR A 592 -23.76 -12.63 -15.28
CA THR A 592 -22.47 -11.98 -15.47
C THR A 592 -21.62 -12.08 -14.20
N PRO A 593 -20.33 -12.43 -14.29
CA PRO A 593 -19.45 -12.44 -13.13
C PRO A 593 -19.34 -11.02 -12.55
N ILE A 594 -19.24 -10.94 -11.24
CA ILE A 594 -19.02 -9.67 -10.54
C ILE A 594 -17.52 -9.52 -10.37
N THR A 595 -16.91 -8.61 -11.13
CA THR A 595 -15.47 -8.33 -11.05
C THR A 595 -15.18 -7.16 -10.11
N MET A 596 -13.95 -7.12 -9.62
CA MET A 596 -13.38 -5.98 -8.88
C MET A 596 -12.40 -5.17 -9.73
N GLU A 597 -12.47 -5.32 -11.06
CA GLU A 597 -11.54 -4.67 -11.98
C GLU A 597 -11.78 -3.15 -12.02
N PRO A 598 -10.70 -2.34 -12.07
CA PRO A 598 -10.81 -0.90 -12.16
C PRO A 598 -11.32 -0.47 -13.53
N ILE A 599 -12.24 0.50 -13.50
CA ILE A 599 -12.87 1.11 -14.67
C ILE A 599 -12.36 2.55 -14.76
N GLU A 600 -11.86 2.94 -15.94
CA GLU A 600 -11.40 4.31 -16.18
C GLU A 600 -12.58 5.29 -16.19
N ILE A 601 -12.45 6.38 -15.43
CA ILE A 601 -13.43 7.46 -15.37
C ILE A 601 -13.21 8.38 -16.55
N MET A 602 -14.15 8.38 -17.50
CA MET A 602 -14.13 9.32 -18.62
C MET A 602 -14.86 10.61 -18.27
N TYR A 603 -14.12 11.70 -18.08
CA TYR A 603 -14.71 13.03 -17.93
C TYR A 603 -15.27 13.52 -19.27
N ILE A 604 -16.59 13.61 -19.38
CA ILE A 604 -17.27 14.12 -20.58
C ILE A 604 -17.07 15.66 -20.75
N LEU A 605 -16.44 16.34 -19.78
CA LEU A 605 -16.25 17.79 -19.80
C LEU A 605 -14.80 18.21 -20.07
N PHE A 606 -14.46 18.38 -21.34
CA PHE A 606 -13.43 19.37 -21.73
C PHE A 606 -13.80 20.24 -22.94
N CYS A 607 -14.95 19.98 -23.60
CA CYS A 607 -15.42 20.81 -24.72
C CYS A 607 -16.42 21.91 -24.35
N LEU A 608 -16.87 22.01 -23.09
CA LEU A 608 -17.93 22.96 -22.69
C LEU A 608 -17.41 24.20 -21.91
N LEU A 609 -16.15 24.21 -21.46
CA LEU A 609 -15.56 25.34 -20.73
C LEU A 609 -14.73 26.30 -21.61
N MET A 610 -14.64 26.05 -22.93
CA MET A 610 -14.02 26.94 -23.91
C MET A 610 -15.01 27.53 -24.91
N LYS A 611 -16.19 27.97 -24.45
CA LYS A 611 -17.10 28.78 -25.26
C LYS A 611 -17.41 30.13 -24.63
#